data_AF-A0A7J5V324-F1
#
_entry.id   AF-A0A7J5V324-F1
#
_cell.length_a   1.000
_cell.length_b   1.000
_cell.length_c   1.000
_cell.angle_alpha   90.00
_cell.angle_beta   90.00
_cell.angle_gamma   90.00
#
_symmetry.space_group_name_H-M   'P 1'
#
loop_
_entity.id
_entity.type
_entity.pdbx_description
1 polymer ?
#
loop_
_entity_poly.entity_id
_entity_poly.type
_entity_poly.pdbx_seq_one_letter_code
_entity_poly.pdbx_strand_id
1 'polypeptide(L)' 'MISPLFGDLKGLPPIFTIAGVDDELFEDGEKFYLKAKEAGVDATFMPGKGMIHCYPLLAPMFREGTEAMGEIVSY' A
#
# COMPACT_ATOMS: atom_id res chain seq x y z
N MET A 1 -20.94 -8.13 -2.84
CA MET A 1 -20.09 -7.07 -2.24
C MET A 1 -18.79 -7.04 -3.03
N ILE A 2 -18.32 -5.87 -3.49
CA ILE A 2 -17.15 -5.75 -4.40
C ILE A 2 -15.90 -5.18 -3.70
N SER A 3 -16.06 -4.36 -2.66
CA SER A 3 -14.92 -3.72 -1.98
C SER A 3 -14.30 -4.60 -0.87
N PRO A 4 -13.00 -4.95 -0.95
CA PRO A 4 -12.29 -5.74 0.06
C PRO A 4 -12.26 -5.07 1.43
N LEU A 5 -12.37 -3.74 1.49
CA LEU A 5 -12.39 -2.98 2.74
C LEU A 5 -13.53 -3.42 3.67
N PHE A 6 -14.59 -4.04 3.15
CA PHE A 6 -15.71 -4.54 3.94
C PHE A 6 -15.66 -6.07 4.19
N GLY A 7 -14.69 -6.80 3.62
CA GLY A 7 -14.51 -8.23 3.84
C GLY A 7 -13.83 -8.57 5.18
N ASP A 8 -13.90 -9.83 5.62
CA ASP A 8 -13.11 -10.31 6.76
C ASP A 8 -11.64 -10.47 6.34
N LEU A 9 -10.72 -9.83 7.06
CA LEU A 9 -9.29 -9.85 6.76
C LEU A 9 -8.53 -10.86 7.63
N LYS A 10 -9.19 -11.55 8.57
CA LYS A 10 -8.53 -12.50 9.47
C LYS A 10 -7.88 -13.65 8.70
N GLY A 11 -6.65 -13.99 9.10
CA GLY A 11 -5.91 -15.12 8.53
C GLY A 11 -5.30 -14.85 7.15
N LEU A 12 -5.38 -13.63 6.64
CA LEU A 12 -4.62 -13.23 5.45
C LEU A 12 -3.10 -13.28 5.73
N PRO A 13 -2.28 -13.55 4.70
CA PRO A 13 -0.82 -13.49 4.81
C PRO A 13 -0.35 -12.05 5.07
N PRO A 14 0.95 -11.83 5.37
CA PRO A 14 1.49 -10.49 5.51
C PRO A 14 1.21 -9.61 4.29
N ILE A 15 0.88 -8.33 4.53
CA ILE A 15 0.47 -7.39 3.49
C ILE A 15 1.36 -6.16 3.51
N PHE A 16 2.01 -5.88 2.38
CA PHE A 16 2.67 -4.60 2.13
C PHE A 16 1.80 -3.74 1.22
N THR A 17 1.48 -2.54 1.66
CA THR A 17 0.69 -1.57 0.88
C THR A 17 1.49 -0.29 0.71
N ILE A 18 1.47 0.25 -0.49
CA ILE A 18 2.13 1.51 -0.84
C ILE A 18 1.12 2.42 -1.52
N ALA A 19 1.08 3.69 -1.14
CA ALA A 19 0.19 4.66 -1.76
C ALA A 19 0.86 6.03 -1.81
N GLY A 20 0.67 6.75 -2.92
CA GLY A 20 1.08 8.15 -3.02
C GLY A 20 0.15 9.02 -2.18
N VAL A 21 0.69 9.98 -1.42
CA VAL A 21 -0.13 10.89 -0.61
C VAL A 21 -1.02 11.78 -1.49
N ASP A 22 -0.59 12.05 -2.73
CA ASP A 22 -1.32 12.87 -3.69
C ASP A 22 -2.16 11.99 -4.67
N ASP A 23 -2.51 10.77 -4.23
CA ASP A 23 -3.39 9.82 -4.91
C ASP A 23 -4.80 9.85 -4.27
N GLU A 24 -5.84 9.81 -5.09
CA GLU A 24 -7.23 9.73 -4.62
C GLU A 24 -7.51 8.46 -3.79
N LEU A 25 -6.74 7.39 -4.00
CA LEU A 25 -6.87 6.11 -3.30
C LEU A 25 -6.04 6.03 -2.01
N PHE A 26 -5.33 7.09 -1.62
CA PHE A 26 -4.46 7.08 -0.44
C PHE A 26 -5.21 6.65 0.83
N GLU A 27 -6.36 7.26 1.08
CA GLU A 27 -7.16 6.94 2.27
C GLU A 27 -7.74 5.52 2.23
N ASP A 28 -8.03 4.97 1.06
CA ASP A 28 -8.51 3.59 0.95
C ASP A 28 -7.41 2.60 1.33
N GLY A 29 -6.17 2.86 0.87
CA GLY A 29 -4.99 2.09 1.29
C GLY A 29 -4.74 2.17 2.79
N GLU A 30 -4.81 3.38 3.37
CA GLU A 30 -4.64 3.59 4.82
C GLU A 30 -5.73 2.87 5.63
N LYS A 31 -7.00 2.99 5.23
CA LYS A 31 -8.13 2.31 5.90
C LYS A 31 -8.00 0.79 5.82
N PHE A 32 -7.56 0.26 4.68
CA PHE A 32 -7.33 -1.18 4.52
C PHE A 32 -6.19 -1.68 5.42
N TYR A 33 -5.07 -0.94 5.46
CA TYR A 33 -3.95 -1.22 6.36
C TYR A 33 -4.39 -1.27 7.83
N LEU A 34 -5.09 -0.24 8.30
CA LEU A 34 -5.56 -0.16 9.69
C LEU A 34 -6.49 -1.34 10.02
N LYS A 35 -7.44 -1.65 9.13
CA LYS A 35 -8.33 -2.80 9.29
C LYS A 35 -7.58 -4.12 9.33
N ALA A 36 -6.55 -4.30 8.50
CA ALA A 36 -5.72 -5.49 8.50
C ALA A 36 -4.98 -5.66 9.84
N LYS A 37 -4.40 -4.57 10.38
CA LYS A 37 -3.77 -4.56 11.71
C LYS A 37 -4.76 -4.93 12.81
N GLU A 38 -5.96 -4.36 12.79
CA GLU A 38 -7.03 -4.68 13.75
C GLU A 38 -7.47 -6.14 13.67
N ALA A 39 -7.45 -6.75 12.48
CA ALA A 39 -7.73 -8.16 12.26
C ALA A 39 -6.59 -9.10 12.69
N GLY A 40 -5.46 -8.56 13.18
CA GLY A 40 -4.28 -9.31 13.58
C GLY A 40 -3.38 -9.75 12.42
N VAL A 41 -3.56 -9.17 11.23
CA VAL A 41 -2.68 -9.42 10.07
C VAL A 41 -1.40 -8.60 10.22
N ASP A 42 -0.27 -9.19 9.86
CA ASP A 42 0.97 -8.43 9.72
C ASP A 42 0.88 -7.54 8.48
N ALA A 43 0.71 -6.24 8.71
CA ALA A 43 0.53 -5.28 7.65
C ALA A 43 1.55 -4.14 7.79
N THR A 44 2.05 -3.70 6.66
CA THR A 44 2.96 -2.55 6.51
C THR A 44 2.36 -1.59 5.50
N PHE A 45 2.38 -0.29 5.82
CA PHE A 45 1.91 0.77 4.93
C PHE A 45 3.01 1.81 4.73
N MET A 46 3.34 2.07 3.47
CA MET A 46 4.36 3.03 3.08
C MET A 46 3.72 4.22 2.34
N PRO A 47 3.58 5.39 2.99
CA PRO A 47 3.07 6.59 2.35
C PRO A 47 4.15 7.30 1.52
N GLY A 48 3.88 7.53 0.24
CA GLY A 48 4.76 8.27 -0.68
C GLY A 48 4.42 9.76 -0.72
N LYS A 49 5.08 10.59 0.08
CA LYS A 49 4.82 12.05 0.09
C LYS A 49 5.23 12.69 -1.25
N GLY A 50 4.33 13.46 -1.85
CA GLY A 50 4.55 14.08 -3.18
C GLY A 50 4.45 13.09 -4.33
N MET A 51 4.07 11.84 -4.07
CA MET A 51 3.97 10.78 -5.06
C MET A 51 2.54 10.64 -5.55
N ILE A 52 2.44 10.30 -6.83
CA ILE A 52 1.17 10.07 -7.53
C ILE A 52 0.75 8.60 -7.49
N HIS A 53 -0.41 8.33 -8.07
CA HIS A 53 -0.95 6.99 -8.23
C HIS A 53 0.07 6.02 -8.83
N CYS A 54 0.24 4.88 -8.16
CA CYS A 54 1.10 3.78 -8.62
C CYS A 54 2.54 4.21 -9.00
N TYR A 55 3.13 5.16 -8.26
CA TYR A 55 4.48 5.66 -8.55
C TYR A 55 5.62 4.61 -8.66
N PRO A 56 5.57 3.41 -8.04
CA PRO A 56 6.60 2.37 -8.26
C PRO A 56 6.65 1.88 -9.71
N LEU A 57 5.53 1.95 -10.43
CA LEU A 57 5.46 1.58 -11.86
C LEU A 57 6.40 2.42 -12.72
N LEU A 58 6.76 3.61 -12.24
CA LEU A 58 7.63 4.53 -12.97
C LEU A 58 9.12 4.22 -12.80
N ALA A 59 9.49 3.12 -12.15
CA ALA A 59 10.89 2.65 -12.16
C ALA A 59 11.31 2.22 -13.59
N PRO A 60 12.53 2.55 -14.06
CA PRO A 60 13.58 3.32 -13.40
C PRO A 60 13.59 4.83 -13.76
N MET A 61 12.49 5.35 -14.31
CA MET A 61 12.40 6.73 -14.80
C MET A 61 12.55 7.77 -13.69
N PHE A 62 12.05 7.46 -12.48
CA PHE A 62 12.21 8.31 -11.30
C PHE A 62 12.89 7.53 -10.16
N ARG A 63 13.72 8.25 -9.40
CA ARG A 63 14.45 7.70 -8.26
C ARG A 63 13.49 7.12 -7.23
N GLU A 64 12.47 7.87 -6.85
CA GLU A 64 11.47 7.50 -5.85
C GLU A 64 10.67 6.27 -6.28
N GLY A 65 10.34 6.14 -7.57
CA GLY A 65 9.71 4.94 -8.12
C GLY A 65 10.62 3.72 -8.03
N THR A 66 11.92 3.91 -8.28
CA THR A 66 12.92 2.84 -8.19
C THR A 66 13.14 2.40 -6.74
N GLU A 67 13.24 3.35 -5.81
CA GLU A 67 13.36 3.08 -4.37
C GLU A 67 12.13 2.30 -3.88
N ALA A 68 10.93 2.76 -4.21
CA ALA A 68 9.71 2.07 -3.83
C ALA A 68 9.56 0.67 -4.43
N MET A 69 9.99 0.46 -5.69
CA MET A 69 10.06 -0.88 -6.27
C MET A 69 11.07 -1.76 -5.52
N GLY A 70 12.19 -1.19 -5.06
CA GLY A 70 13.15 -1.87 -4.20
C GLY A 70 12.54 -2.34 -2.87
N GLU A 71 11.78 -1.47 -2.21
CA GLU A 71 11.05 -1.82 -0.98
C GLU A 71 10.09 -2.99 -1.20
N ILE A 72 9.30 -2.96 -2.29
CA ILE A 72 8.37 -4.04 -2.68
C ILE A 72 9.12 -5.37 -2.87
N VAL A 73 10.28 -5.36 -3.53
CA VAL A 73 11.08 -6.58 -3.79
C VAL A 73 11.71 -7.13 -2.51
N SER A 74 12.01 -6.27 -1.54
CA SER A 74 12.67 -6.65 -0.29
C SER A 74 11.74 -7.18 0.79
N TYR A 75 10.43 -6.95 0.64
CA TYR A 75 9.38 -7.38 1.57
C TYR A 75 8.99 -8.85 1.37
#